data_AF-A0A3M2L0X1-F1
#
_entry.id   AF-A0A3M2L0X1-F1
#
_cell.length_a   1.000
_cell.length_b   1.000
_cell.length_c   1.000
_cell.angle_alpha   90.00
_cell.angle_beta   90.00
_cell.angle_gamma   90.00
#
_symmetry.space_group_name_H-M   'P 1'
#
loop_
_entity.id
_entity.type
_entity.pdbx_description
1 polymer ?
#
loop_
_entity_poly.entity_id
_entity_poly.type
_entity_poly.pdbx_seq_one_letter_code
_entity_poly.pdbx_strand_id
1 'polypeptide(L)'
;MTYALYAWGNFLDEVGSDRDPGWLDDALLRGERDVVSEELMIGDTETLRVDGPGTIFTVDGERINGRDLVGRDLSSADWQVARISVATDGTREDALRFLATLEEDGEYTTDTAPQHNPVGVGEIVTVWSDEHGQWELALVRRAVTN
;
A
#
# COMPACT_ATOMS: atom_id res chain seq x y z
N MET A 1 17.01 -10.43 2.49
CA MET A 1 15.72 -10.10 3.11
C MET A 1 15.16 -8.93 2.34
N THR A 2 13.85 -8.82 2.23
CA THR A 2 13.21 -7.75 1.44
C THR A 2 12.29 -6.97 2.36
N TYR A 3 12.22 -5.66 2.17
CA TYR A 3 11.31 -4.77 2.87
C TYR A 3 10.20 -4.36 1.93
N ALA A 4 9.02 -4.10 2.47
CA ALA A 4 7.92 -3.51 1.74
C ALA A 4 7.29 -2.43 2.59
N LEU A 5 6.97 -1.31 1.95
CA LEU A 5 6.19 -0.25 2.55
C LEU A 5 4.74 -0.41 2.12
N TYR A 6 3.84 -0.37 3.09
CA TYR A 6 2.40 -0.38 2.86
C TYR A 6 1.79 0.94 3.30
N ALA A 7 0.80 1.42 2.55
CA ALA A 7 0.03 2.63 2.85
C ALA A 7 -1.48 2.34 2.79
N TRP A 8 -2.25 2.98 3.67
CA TRP A 8 -3.73 2.98 3.68
C TRP A 8 -4.23 4.19 4.48
N GLY A 9 -5.55 4.35 4.60
CA GLY A 9 -6.14 5.40 5.42
C GLY A 9 -7.60 5.61 5.05
N ASN A 10 -8.31 6.49 5.77
CA ASN A 10 -9.69 6.82 5.45
C ASN A 10 -9.83 7.60 4.14
N PHE A 11 -8.81 8.36 3.74
CA PHE A 11 -8.81 9.18 2.53
C PHE A 11 -9.19 8.36 1.28
N LEU A 12 -8.64 7.13 1.15
CA LEU A 12 -8.93 6.25 0.00
C LEU A 12 -10.41 5.90 -0.14
N ASP A 13 -11.12 5.72 0.97
CA ASP A 13 -12.57 5.47 0.98
C ASP A 13 -13.35 6.77 0.77
N GLU A 14 -12.90 7.88 1.36
CA GLU A 14 -13.55 9.20 1.21
C GLU A 14 -13.58 9.69 -0.24
N VAL A 15 -12.52 9.47 -1.00
CA VAL A 15 -12.47 9.81 -2.43
C VAL A 15 -12.91 8.66 -3.34
N GLY A 16 -13.19 7.48 -2.77
CA GLY A 16 -13.61 6.29 -3.51
C GLY A 16 -12.52 5.67 -4.38
N SER A 17 -11.27 6.11 -4.25
CA SER A 17 -10.15 5.54 -5.00
C SER A 17 -9.91 4.08 -4.61
N ASP A 18 -10.33 3.64 -3.42
CA ASP A 18 -10.20 2.23 -2.99
C ASP A 18 -11.02 1.24 -3.83
N ARG A 19 -11.97 1.73 -4.63
CA ARG A 19 -12.83 0.93 -5.52
C ARG A 19 -12.69 1.30 -7.00
N ASP A 20 -11.67 2.08 -7.36
CA ASP A 20 -11.43 2.44 -8.76
C ASP A 20 -11.09 1.17 -9.59
N PRO A 21 -11.85 0.87 -10.67
CA PRO A 21 -11.66 -0.37 -11.43
C PRO A 21 -10.27 -0.49 -12.09
N GLY A 22 -9.52 0.60 -12.23
CA GLY A 22 -8.14 0.62 -12.69
C GLY A 22 -7.18 -0.15 -11.77
N TRP A 23 -7.56 -0.42 -10.52
CA TRP A 23 -6.85 -1.33 -9.62
C TRP A 23 -6.85 -2.78 -10.08
N LEU A 24 -7.87 -3.19 -10.85
CA LEU A 24 -8.03 -4.56 -11.35
C LEU A 24 -7.45 -4.76 -12.76
N ASP A 25 -6.74 -3.77 -13.29
CA ASP A 25 -6.08 -3.90 -14.58
C ASP A 25 -4.95 -4.93 -14.53
N ASP A 26 -5.01 -5.91 -15.42
CA ASP A 26 -4.05 -7.01 -15.48
C ASP A 26 -2.59 -6.53 -15.60
N ALA A 27 -2.31 -5.44 -16.32
CA ALA A 27 -0.95 -4.91 -16.45
C ALA A 27 -0.46 -4.33 -15.11
N LEU A 28 -1.34 -3.71 -14.31
CA LEU A 28 -1.00 -3.27 -12.96
C LEU A 28 -0.71 -4.48 -12.08
N LEU A 29 -1.63 -5.45 -12.05
CA LEU A 29 -1.54 -6.62 -11.18
C LEU A 29 -0.36 -7.54 -11.52
N ARG A 30 0.15 -7.47 -12.76
CA ARG A 30 1.39 -8.13 -13.20
C ARG A 30 2.66 -7.33 -12.91
N GLY A 31 2.55 -6.06 -12.52
CA GLY A 31 3.68 -5.14 -12.32
C GLY A 31 4.29 -4.66 -13.64
N GLU A 32 3.52 -4.69 -14.72
CA GLU A 32 3.92 -4.20 -16.05
C GLU A 32 3.67 -2.70 -16.20
N ARG A 33 2.86 -2.11 -15.32
CA ARG A 33 2.64 -0.66 -15.20
C ARG A 33 2.59 -0.24 -13.73
N ASP A 34 2.95 1.02 -13.48
CA ASP A 34 2.69 1.69 -12.21
C ASP A 34 1.25 2.26 -12.18
N VAL A 35 0.67 2.42 -10.98
CA VAL A 35 -0.43 3.37 -10.81
C VAL A 35 0.17 4.78 -10.79
N VAL A 36 -0.35 5.64 -11.64
CA VAL A 36 -0.18 7.10 -11.53
C VAL A 36 -1.58 7.67 -11.36
N SER A 37 -1.99 7.91 -10.12
CA SER A 37 -3.23 8.60 -9.80
C SER A 37 -2.89 9.91 -9.13
N GLU A 38 -3.46 11.01 -9.63
CA GLU A 38 -3.38 12.33 -8.99
C GLU A 38 -4.10 12.36 -7.63
N GLU A 39 -4.87 11.33 -7.31
CA GLU A 39 -5.52 11.18 -5.99
C GLU A 39 -4.59 10.50 -4.98
N LEU A 40 -3.62 9.71 -5.44
CA LEU A 40 -2.64 9.06 -4.57
C LEU A 40 -1.40 9.93 -4.41
N MET A 41 -1.59 11.19 -3.98
CA MET A 41 -0.47 12.08 -3.70
C MET A 41 0.12 11.81 -2.32
N ILE A 42 1.42 12.04 -2.26
CA ILE A 42 2.26 11.90 -1.09
C ILE A 42 2.78 13.28 -0.81
N GLY A 43 2.11 13.90 0.17
CA GLY A 43 2.22 15.32 0.39
C GLY A 43 1.86 16.12 -0.86
N ASP A 44 2.57 17.22 -1.12
CA ASP A 44 2.18 18.19 -2.16
C ASP A 44 2.89 17.99 -3.51
N THR A 45 3.85 17.07 -3.61
CA THR A 45 4.82 17.07 -4.73
C THR A 45 4.99 15.76 -5.48
N GLU A 46 4.73 14.60 -4.87
CA GLU A 46 4.98 13.30 -5.51
C GLU A 46 3.75 12.39 -5.53
N THR A 47 3.54 11.70 -6.65
CA THR A 47 2.55 10.63 -6.76
C THR A 47 3.09 9.33 -6.17
N LEU A 48 2.29 8.68 -5.34
CA LEU A 48 2.51 7.33 -4.85
C LEU A 48 2.68 6.37 -6.03
N ARG A 49 3.87 5.82 -6.19
CA ARG A 49 4.10 4.69 -7.10
C ARG A 49 3.70 3.39 -6.42
N VAL A 50 2.96 2.57 -7.14
CA VAL A 50 2.32 1.38 -6.58
C VAL A 50 2.88 0.10 -7.16
N ASP A 51 3.26 -0.82 -6.28
CA ASP A 51 3.48 -2.23 -6.58
C ASP A 51 2.12 -2.97 -6.62
N GLY A 52 1.50 -3.02 -7.80
CA GLY A 52 0.24 -3.72 -8.03
C GLY A 52 0.25 -5.20 -7.57
N PRO A 53 1.28 -6.00 -7.93
CA PRO A 53 1.38 -7.40 -7.50
C PRO A 53 1.38 -7.62 -5.98
N GLY A 54 1.91 -6.65 -5.21
CA GLY A 54 2.01 -6.71 -3.76
C GLY A 54 0.89 -6.00 -2.99
N THR A 55 0.07 -5.21 -3.68
CA THR A 55 -1.10 -4.53 -3.11
C THR A 55 -2.11 -5.55 -2.61
N ILE A 56 -2.70 -5.31 -1.44
CA ILE A 56 -3.64 -6.20 -0.78
C ILE A 56 -5.05 -5.66 -0.97
N PHE A 57 -5.94 -6.52 -1.42
CA PHE A 57 -7.36 -6.26 -1.62
C PHE A 57 -8.17 -7.00 -0.55
N THR A 58 -9.33 -6.46 -0.21
CA THR A 58 -10.41 -7.25 0.38
C THR A 58 -11.34 -7.66 -0.76
N VAL A 59 -11.66 -8.95 -0.89
CA VAL A 59 -12.62 -9.49 -1.84
C VAL A 59 -13.55 -10.42 -1.07
N ASP A 60 -14.83 -10.09 -0.98
CA ASP A 60 -15.85 -10.81 -0.20
C ASP A 60 -15.41 -11.10 1.25
N GLY A 61 -14.67 -10.16 1.85
CA GLY A 61 -14.13 -10.25 3.22
C GLY A 61 -12.77 -10.96 3.34
N GLU A 62 -12.22 -11.53 2.26
CA GLU A 62 -10.91 -12.18 2.26
C GLU A 62 -9.80 -11.24 1.78
N ARG A 63 -8.61 -11.33 2.39
CA ARG A 63 -7.43 -10.58 1.95
C ARG A 63 -6.67 -11.32 0.86
N ILE A 64 -6.51 -10.68 -0.30
CA ILE A 64 -5.88 -11.27 -1.49
C ILE A 64 -4.80 -10.33 -2.03
N ASN A 65 -3.64 -10.85 -2.44
CA ASN A 65 -2.63 -10.04 -3.12
C ASN A 65 -3.05 -9.76 -4.57
N GLY A 66 -2.70 -8.59 -5.09
CA GLY A 66 -3.05 -8.17 -6.45
C GLY A 66 -2.62 -9.17 -7.51
N ARG A 67 -1.43 -9.76 -7.38
CA ARG A 67 -0.94 -10.80 -8.31
C ARG A 67 -1.88 -12.00 -8.45
N ASP A 68 -2.63 -12.31 -7.40
CA ASP A 68 -3.52 -13.46 -7.35
C ASP A 68 -4.89 -13.14 -7.98
N LEU A 69 -5.18 -11.87 -8.26
CA LEU A 69 -6.41 -11.38 -8.89
C LEU A 69 -6.33 -11.30 -10.43
N VAL A 70 -5.14 -11.44 -11.01
CA VAL A 70 -4.92 -11.38 -12.46
C VAL A 70 -5.87 -12.33 -13.19
N GLY A 71 -6.63 -11.78 -14.14
CA GLY A 71 -7.62 -12.54 -14.93
C GLY A 71 -8.81 -13.11 -14.15
N ARG A 72 -9.02 -12.74 -12.87
CA ARG A 72 -10.24 -13.09 -12.14
C ARG A 72 -11.39 -12.17 -12.57
N ASP A 73 -12.57 -12.75 -12.73
CA ASP A 73 -13.81 -11.98 -12.88
C ASP A 73 -14.33 -11.61 -11.49
N LEU A 74 -14.28 -10.30 -11.17
CA LEU A 74 -14.76 -9.74 -9.91
C LEU A 74 -16.03 -8.89 -10.08
N SER A 75 -16.72 -9.00 -11.23
CA SER A 75 -17.90 -8.20 -11.55
C SER A 75 -19.09 -8.36 -10.58
N SER A 76 -19.11 -9.46 -9.81
CA SER A 76 -20.14 -9.77 -8.81
C SER A 76 -19.61 -9.83 -7.37
N ALA A 77 -18.31 -9.61 -7.18
CA ALA A 77 -17.67 -9.63 -5.86
C ALA A 77 -17.72 -8.23 -5.24
N ASP A 78 -17.85 -8.17 -3.91
CA ASP A 78 -17.59 -6.95 -3.16
C ASP A 78 -16.08 -6.83 -2.93
N TRP A 79 -15.43 -5.86 -3.57
CA TRP A 79 -13.99 -5.70 -3.47
C TRP A 79 -13.60 -4.24 -3.23
N GLN A 80 -12.46 -4.08 -2.55
CA GLN A 80 -11.80 -2.79 -2.33
C GLN A 80 -10.31 -2.99 -2.07
N VAL A 81 -9.50 -1.97 -2.32
CA VAL A 81 -8.09 -1.93 -1.89
C VAL A 81 -8.04 -1.83 -0.37
N ALA A 82 -7.32 -2.74 0.26
CA ALA A 82 -7.13 -2.75 1.71
C ALA A 82 -5.81 -2.10 2.11
N ARG A 83 -4.71 -2.44 1.43
CA ARG A 83 -3.37 -1.91 1.70
C ARG A 83 -2.62 -1.75 0.38
N ILE A 84 -2.19 -0.53 0.07
CA ILE A 84 -1.37 -0.25 -1.10
C ILE A 84 0.06 -0.68 -0.81
N SER A 85 0.65 -1.51 -1.67
CA SER A 85 2.10 -1.79 -1.62
C SER A 85 2.81 -0.71 -2.40
N VAL A 86 3.69 0.04 -1.74
CA VAL A 86 4.46 1.11 -2.37
C VAL A 86 5.57 0.49 -3.20
N ALA A 87 5.75 0.97 -4.43
CA ALA A 87 6.85 0.56 -5.30
C ALA A 87 8.19 1.05 -4.69
N THR A 88 8.94 0.11 -4.12
CA THR A 88 10.28 0.33 -3.56
C THR A 88 11.24 -0.71 -4.14
N ASP A 89 12.55 -0.47 -4.04
CA ASP A 89 13.57 -1.44 -4.48
C ASP A 89 13.71 -2.66 -3.54
N GLY A 90 12.89 -2.73 -2.50
CA GLY A 90 12.89 -3.80 -1.52
C GLY A 90 13.94 -3.65 -0.42
N THR A 91 14.70 -2.56 -0.41
CA THR A 91 15.61 -2.21 0.69
C THR A 91 14.88 -1.39 1.76
N ARG A 92 15.42 -1.43 2.98
CA ARG A 92 14.92 -0.57 4.07
C ARG A 92 15.18 0.91 3.78
N GLU A 93 16.30 1.22 3.15
CA GLU A 93 16.76 2.59 2.88
C GLU A 93 15.82 3.28 1.89
N ASP A 94 15.42 2.60 0.81
CA ASP A 94 14.48 3.16 -0.16
C ASP A 94 13.07 3.35 0.42
N ALA A 95 12.61 2.41 1.26
CA ALA A 95 11.35 2.58 1.96
C ALA A 95 11.36 3.75 2.97
N LEU A 96 12.48 4.01 3.65
CA LEU A 96 12.61 5.14 4.56
C LEU A 96 12.77 6.49 3.83
N ARG A 97 13.42 6.51 2.66
CA ARG A 97 13.52 7.70 1.81
C ARG A 97 12.14 8.28 1.49
N PHE A 98 11.18 7.40 1.21
CA PHE A 98 9.82 7.78 0.90
C PHE A 98 9.08 8.41 2.09
N LEU A 99 9.34 7.92 3.30
CA LEU A 99 8.73 8.49 4.50
C LEU A 99 9.28 9.86 4.85
N ALA A 100 10.57 10.11 4.58
CA ALA A 100 11.14 11.43 4.77
C ALA A 100 10.38 12.50 3.95
N THR A 101 9.91 12.17 2.75
CA THR A 101 9.06 13.06 1.93
C THR A 101 7.68 13.28 2.57
N LEU A 102 7.06 12.24 3.14
CA LEU A 102 5.77 12.39 3.85
C LEU A 102 5.87 13.24 5.11
N GLU A 103 6.95 13.07 5.89
CA GLU A 103 7.20 13.83 7.11
C GLU A 103 7.53 15.31 6.84
N GLU A 104 8.00 15.65 5.64
CA GLU A 104 8.18 17.06 5.23
C GLU A 104 6.85 17.77 5.01
N ASP A 105 5.82 17.05 4.56
CA ASP A 105 4.52 17.60 4.19
C ASP A 105 3.45 17.46 5.31
N GLY A 106 3.73 16.70 6.38
CA GLY A 106 2.81 16.53 7.50
C GLY A 106 3.44 15.96 8.77
N GLU A 107 2.73 16.09 9.90
CA GLU A 107 3.17 15.53 11.17
C GLU A 107 2.68 14.07 11.32
N TYR A 108 3.64 13.13 11.41
CA TYR A 108 3.37 11.71 11.60
C TYR A 108 3.81 11.24 12.99
N THR A 109 2.92 10.51 13.67
CA THR A 109 3.28 9.73 14.85
C THR A 109 3.94 8.43 14.43
N THR A 110 5.07 8.08 15.05
CA THR A 110 5.82 6.85 14.75
C THR A 110 5.77 5.85 15.90
N ASP A 111 5.44 4.58 15.60
CA ASP A 111 5.61 3.44 16.50
C ASP A 111 6.69 2.49 15.96
N THR A 112 7.84 2.46 16.63
CA THR A 112 9.00 1.61 16.28
C THR A 112 8.99 0.25 16.98
N ALA A 113 8.04 0.00 17.89
CA ALA A 113 7.86 -1.28 18.56
C ALA A 113 6.39 -1.76 18.53
N PRO A 114 5.76 -1.84 17.34
CA PRO A 114 4.35 -2.17 17.22
C PRO A 114 4.07 -3.60 17.69
N GLN A 115 3.08 -3.73 18.57
CA GLN A 115 2.68 -5.02 19.15
C GLN A 115 1.77 -5.84 18.21
N HIS A 116 1.24 -5.20 17.17
CA HIS A 116 0.32 -5.79 16.20
C HIS A 116 0.80 -5.51 14.78
N ASN A 117 0.56 -6.45 13.86
CA ASN A 117 0.84 -6.27 12.44
C ASN A 117 -0.48 -5.88 11.71
N PRO A 118 -0.70 -4.59 11.39
CA PRO A 118 -1.92 -4.13 10.73
C PRO A 118 -2.02 -4.55 9.25
N VAL A 119 -0.93 -5.04 8.66
CA VAL A 119 -0.89 -5.52 7.27
C VAL A 119 -1.23 -7.00 7.19
N GLY A 120 -0.88 -7.77 8.23
CA GLY A 120 -1.14 -9.22 8.31
C GLY A 120 -0.18 -10.09 7.49
N VAL A 121 0.86 -9.50 6.88
CA VAL A 121 1.93 -10.22 6.18
C VAL A 121 3.30 -9.80 6.71
N GLY A 122 4.25 -10.73 6.69
CA GLY A 122 5.61 -10.49 7.15
C GLY A 122 5.70 -10.07 8.62
N GLU A 123 6.82 -9.46 8.97
CA GLU A 123 7.08 -8.90 10.30
C GLU A 123 7.01 -7.37 10.22
N ILE A 124 6.22 -6.76 11.10
CA ILE A 124 6.13 -5.31 11.19
C ILE A 124 7.41 -4.74 11.83
N VAL A 125 8.01 -3.76 11.18
CA VAL A 125 9.22 -3.08 11.67
C VAL A 125 8.85 -1.76 12.34
N THR A 126 8.00 -0.97 11.70
CA THR A 126 7.59 0.36 12.17
C THR A 126 6.26 0.74 11.52
N VAL A 127 5.44 1.49 12.24
CA VAL A 127 4.18 2.06 11.78
C VAL A 127 4.23 3.58 11.90
N TRP A 128 3.65 4.27 10.92
CA TRP A 128 3.45 5.72 10.92
C TRP A 128 1.96 6.03 10.74
N SER A 129 1.48 7.08 11.39
CA SER A 129 0.10 7.55 11.26
C SER A 129 0.08 9.06 11.32
N ASP A 130 -0.60 9.71 10.38
CA ASP A 130 -0.92 11.13 10.50
C ASP A 130 -1.97 11.35 11.59
N GLU A 131 -2.11 12.59 12.05
CA GLU A 131 -3.03 12.94 13.14
C GLU A 131 -4.53 12.74 12.80
N HIS A 132 -4.87 12.69 11.51
CA HIS A 132 -6.25 12.61 11.02
C HIS A 132 -6.63 11.22 10.49
N GLY A 133 -5.69 10.27 10.44
CA GLY A 133 -5.90 8.91 9.91
C GLY A 133 -6.09 8.87 8.38
N GLN A 134 -5.70 9.95 7.69
CA GLN A 134 -5.70 10.05 6.24
C GLN A 134 -4.70 9.09 5.59
N TRP A 135 -3.57 8.90 6.26
CA TRP A 135 -2.45 8.05 5.89
C TRP A 135 -1.87 7.33 7.10
N GLU A 136 -2.02 6.01 7.08
CA GLU A 136 -1.26 5.07 7.90
C GLU A 136 -0.29 4.30 7.01
N LEU A 137 0.94 4.12 7.49
CA LEU A 137 2.00 3.41 6.78
C LEU A 137 2.64 2.35 7.66
N ALA A 138 3.11 1.28 7.03
CA ALA A 138 3.78 0.17 7.70
C ALA A 138 4.98 -0.30 6.90
N LEU A 139 6.15 -0.30 7.53
CA LEU A 139 7.35 -0.94 7.01
C LEU A 139 7.35 -2.40 7.46
N VAL A 140 7.31 -3.31 6.51
CA VAL A 140 7.24 -4.75 6.74
C VAL A 140 8.51 -5.40 6.24
N ARG A 141 9.13 -6.23 7.08
CA ARG A 141 10.21 -7.14 6.70
C ARG A 141 9.61 -8.46 6.21
N ARG A 142 9.97 -8.85 4.98
CA ARG A 142 9.57 -10.11 4.34
C ARG A 142 10.77 -11.05 4.23
N ALA A 143 10.52 -12.35 4.41
CA ALA A 143 11.48 -13.37 4.08
C ALA A 143 11.76 -13.34 2.57
N VAL A 144 13.01 -13.60 2.17
CA VAL A 144 13.35 -13.74 0.74
C VAL A 144 12.62 -14.98 0.25
N THR A 145 11.66 -14.80 -0.65
CA THR A 145 11.08 -15.92 -1.40
C THR A 145 12.05 -16.21 -2.53
N ASN A 146 12.74 -17.35 -2.43
CA ASN A 146 13.59 -17.91 -3.49
C ASN A 146 12.73 -18.46 -4.63
#